data_AF-A0A3S1CSB5-F1
#
_entry.id   AF-A0A3S1CSB5-F1
#
_cell.length_a   1.000
_cell.length_b   1.000
_cell.length_c   1.000
_cell.angle_alpha   90.00
_cell.angle_beta   90.00
_cell.angle_gamma   90.00
#
_symmetry.space_group_name_H-M   'P 1'
#
loop_
_entity.id
_entity.type
_entity.pdbx_description
1 polymer ?
#
loop_
_entity_poly.entity_id
_entity_poly.type
_entity_poly.pdbx_seq_one_letter_code
_entity_poly.pdbx_strand_id
1 'polypeptide(L)'
;MAKKAVGAVRWNLKRLMDERDIGSTEFARVLKIDVSNVTRWRQAEYLPQINEKRWIQIVSAINYICESRGNYRMLIQLDDLVEFRYTEQRDFDVDYSSGDIRKKPASKQKSKQKDADGGEKSTIAA
;
A
#
# COMPACT_ATOMS: atom_id res chain seq x y z
N MET A 1 2.51 3.35 -29.95
CA MET A 1 2.19 3.04 -28.54
C MET A 1 3.49 2.68 -27.84
N ALA A 2 3.85 3.37 -26.75
CA ALA A 2 5.00 2.98 -25.94
C ALA A 2 4.72 1.61 -25.30
N LYS A 3 5.66 0.66 -25.41
CA LYS A 3 5.54 -0.61 -24.69
C LYS A 3 5.60 -0.30 -23.19
N LYS A 4 4.56 -0.68 -22.43
CA LYS A 4 4.59 -0.61 -20.97
C LYS A 4 5.77 -1.47 -20.48
N ALA A 5 6.54 -0.95 -19.52
CA ALA A 5 7.54 -1.74 -18.83
C ALA A 5 6.83 -2.88 -18.07
N VAL A 6 7.40 -4.09 -18.13
CA VAL A 6 6.85 -5.28 -17.49
C VAL A 6 7.80 -5.71 -16.38
N GLY A 7 7.27 -5.96 -15.19
CA GLY A 7 8.07 -6.35 -14.02
C GLY A 7 7.29 -6.17 -12.71
N ALA A 8 7.85 -6.61 -11.59
CA ALA A 8 7.23 -6.39 -10.28
C ALA A 8 8.18 -5.74 -9.28
N VAL A 9 7.64 -4.90 -8.40
CA VAL A 9 8.34 -4.44 -7.19
C VAL A 9 7.88 -5.29 -6.01
N ARG A 10 8.77 -6.17 -5.56
CA ARG A 10 8.58 -6.98 -4.35
C ARG A 10 8.75 -6.13 -3.11
N TRP A 11 7.98 -6.46 -2.08
CA TRP A 11 8.05 -5.80 -0.78
C TRP A 11 8.72 -6.72 0.24
N ASN A 12 9.86 -6.28 0.77
CA ASN A 12 10.74 -7.13 1.57
C ASN A 12 10.54 -6.99 3.08
N LEU A 13 9.56 -6.18 3.54
CA LEU A 13 9.41 -5.86 4.97
C LEU A 13 9.32 -7.11 5.86
N LYS A 14 8.54 -8.12 5.45
CA LYS A 14 8.40 -9.35 6.22
C LYS A 14 9.76 -10.03 6.44
N ARG A 15 10.50 -10.24 5.35
CA ARG A 15 11.84 -10.84 5.39
C ARG A 15 12.78 -10.04 6.31
N LEU A 16 12.82 -8.72 6.14
CA LEU A 16 13.71 -7.86 6.93
C LEU A 16 13.38 -7.89 8.43
N MET A 17 12.09 -7.88 8.79
CA MET A 17 11.64 -7.99 10.17
C MET A 17 11.94 -9.36 10.77
N ASP A 18 11.72 -10.44 10.01
CA ASP A 18 11.95 -11.82 10.46
C ASP A 18 13.45 -12.08 10.70
N GLU A 19 14.32 -11.64 9.79
CA GLU A 19 15.78 -11.74 9.93
C GLU A 19 16.32 -11.04 11.19
N ARG A 20 15.62 -10.01 11.67
CA ARG A 20 16.02 -9.17 12.80
C ARG A 20 15.26 -9.50 14.10
N ASP A 21 14.43 -10.54 14.06
CA ASP A 21 13.53 -10.92 15.16
C ASP A 21 12.68 -9.75 15.66
N ILE A 22 12.09 -8.99 14.73
CA ILE A 22 11.23 -7.84 15.03
C ILE A 22 9.77 -8.26 14.95
N GLY A 23 9.09 -8.24 16.10
CA GLY A 23 7.67 -8.53 16.20
C GLY A 23 6.79 -7.38 15.70
N SER A 24 5.61 -7.69 15.15
CA SER A 24 4.66 -6.68 14.65
C SER A 24 4.20 -5.71 15.75
N THR A 25 4.03 -6.18 16.98
CA THR A 25 3.59 -5.36 18.13
C THR A 25 4.63 -4.30 18.52
N GLU A 26 5.90 -4.69 18.62
CA GLU A 26 6.99 -3.77 18.94
C GLU A 26 7.20 -2.76 17.82
N PHE A 27 7.20 -3.23 16.57
CA PHE A 27 7.34 -2.37 15.40
C PHE A 27 6.24 -1.32 15.31
N ALA A 28 4.98 -1.73 15.53
CA ALA A 28 3.84 -0.84 15.57
C ALA A 28 3.95 0.21 16.69
N ARG A 29 4.46 -0.19 17.87
CA ARG A 29 4.70 0.71 19.01
C ARG A 29 5.73 1.79 18.67
N VAL A 30 6.87 1.42 18.09
CA VAL A 30 7.92 2.38 17.67
C VAL A 30 7.37 3.38 16.65
N LEU A 31 6.58 2.89 15.70
CA LEU A 31 5.96 3.70 14.66
C LEU A 31 4.69 4.46 15.09
N LYS A 32 4.22 4.26 16.33
CA LYS A 32 2.98 4.82 16.89
C LYS A 32 1.75 4.63 15.99
N ILE A 33 1.55 3.39 15.54
CA ILE A 33 0.39 3.00 14.72
C ILE A 33 -0.26 1.73 15.22
N ASP A 34 -1.41 1.41 14.65
CA ASP A 34 -2.10 0.15 14.89
C ASP A 34 -1.31 -1.05 14.35
N VAL A 35 -1.29 -2.15 15.11
CA VAL A 35 -0.64 -3.42 14.74
C VAL A 35 -1.22 -4.00 13.45
N SER A 36 -2.52 -3.78 13.20
CA SER A 36 -3.19 -4.22 11.97
C SER A 36 -2.55 -3.63 10.70
N ASN A 37 -2.03 -2.40 10.76
CA ASN A 37 -1.30 -1.79 9.65
C ASN A 37 0.00 -2.53 9.35
N VAL A 38 0.76 -2.88 10.40
CA VAL A 38 2.00 -3.65 10.27
C VAL A 38 1.71 -5.04 9.73
N THR A 39 0.67 -5.72 10.23
CA THR A 39 0.25 -7.03 9.72
C THR A 39 -0.08 -6.97 8.23
N ARG A 40 -0.85 -5.97 7.78
CA ARG A 40 -1.12 -5.77 6.35
C ARG A 40 0.14 -5.54 5.53
N TRP A 41 1.08 -4.72 6.01
CA TRP A 41 2.34 -4.50 5.30
C TRP A 41 3.21 -5.76 5.25
N ARG A 42 3.23 -6.58 6.30
CA ARG A 42 3.98 -7.85 6.29
C ARG A 42 3.36 -8.92 5.40
N GLN A 43 2.05 -8.88 5.18
CA GLN A 43 1.35 -9.78 4.28
C GLN A 43 1.46 -9.35 2.81
N ALA A 44 1.82 -8.09 2.54
CA ALA A 44 1.98 -7.59 1.18
C ALA A 44 3.19 -8.27 0.51
N GLU A 45 2.92 -8.97 -0.59
CA GLU A 45 3.95 -9.60 -1.42
C GLU A 45 4.66 -8.59 -2.34
N TYR A 46 3.90 -7.59 -2.77
CA TYR A 46 4.32 -6.51 -3.64
C TYR A 46 4.21 -5.17 -2.93
N LEU A 47 4.87 -4.16 -3.49
CA LEU A 47 4.88 -2.82 -2.92
C LEU A 47 3.47 -2.33 -2.59
N PRO A 48 3.12 -2.15 -1.29
CA PRO A 48 1.80 -1.69 -0.92
C PRO A 48 1.62 -0.20 -1.23
N GLN A 49 0.37 0.24 -1.35
CA GLN A 49 0.06 1.68 -1.43
C GLN A 49 0.31 2.32 -0.06
N ILE A 50 1.52 2.81 0.15
CA ILE A 50 1.93 3.53 1.36
C ILE A 50 2.57 4.86 0.96
N ASN A 51 2.32 5.89 1.76
CA ASN A 51 2.90 7.21 1.58
C ASN A 51 4.44 7.15 1.58
N GLU A 52 5.12 7.88 0.70
CA GLU A 52 6.59 7.96 0.61
C GLU A 52 7.28 8.20 1.96
N LYS A 53 6.75 9.15 2.75
CA LYS A 53 7.30 9.47 4.08
C LYS A 53 7.29 8.26 5.00
N ARG A 54 6.37 7.31 4.75
CA ARG A 54 6.25 6.10 5.55
C ARG A 54 7.40 5.13 5.31
N TRP A 55 8.01 5.15 4.13
CA TRP A 55 9.15 4.29 3.81
C TRP A 55 10.35 4.65 4.69
N ILE A 56 10.65 5.94 4.77
CA ILE A 56 11.72 6.47 5.62
C ILE A 56 11.45 6.11 7.08
N GLN A 57 10.21 6.31 7.55
CA GLN A 57 9.84 5.95 8.93
C GLN A 57 10.00 4.45 9.22
N ILE A 58 9.63 3.59 8.27
CA ILE A 58 9.78 2.12 8.39
C ILE A 58 11.25 1.75 8.53
N VAL A 59 12.13 2.28 7.66
CA VAL A 59 13.59 2.06 7.74
C VAL A 59 14.14 2.54 9.08
N SER A 60 13.81 3.79 9.46
CA SER A 60 14.26 4.35 10.73
C SER A 60 13.79 3.54 11.93
N ALA A 61 12.57 3.00 11.92
CA ALA A 61 12.05 2.17 13.01
C ALA A 61 12.76 0.82 13.11
N ILE A 62 13.05 0.16 11.99
CA ILE A 62 13.83 -1.09 11.98
C ILE A 62 15.23 -0.84 12.54
N ASN A 63 15.90 0.22 12.06
CA ASN A 63 17.23 0.58 12.50
C ASN A 63 17.27 0.95 13.98
N TYR A 64 16.31 1.76 14.44
CA TYR A 64 16.18 2.10 15.86
C TYR A 64 16.05 0.87 16.75
N ILE A 65 15.21 -0.11 16.38
CA ILE A 65 15.08 -1.36 17.13
C ILE A 65 16.40 -2.13 17.12
N CYS A 66 17.06 -2.25 15.96
CA CYS A 66 18.35 -2.94 15.86
C CYS A 66 19.42 -2.27 16.74
N GLU A 67 19.55 -0.95 16.68
CA GLU A 67 20.49 -0.18 17.49
C GLU A 67 20.20 -0.32 18.98
N SER A 68 18.94 -0.26 19.39
CA SER A 68 18.53 -0.43 20.79
C SER A 68 18.89 -1.82 21.37
N ARG A 69 19.05 -2.82 20.49
CA ARG A 69 19.47 -4.19 20.81
C ARG A 69 20.97 -4.42 20.64
N GLY A 70 21.74 -3.42 20.21
CA GLY A 70 23.17 -3.53 19.92
C GLY A 70 23.50 -4.18 18.56
N ASN A 71 22.52 -4.37 17.69
CA ASN A 71 22.66 -5.07 16.40
C ASN A 71 23.02 -4.11 15.24
N TYR A 72 24.06 -3.29 15.41
CA TYR A 72 24.49 -2.28 14.42
C TYR A 72 24.91 -2.84 13.05
N ARG A 73 25.20 -4.14 12.97
CA ARG A 73 25.55 -4.80 11.70
C ARG A 73 24.34 -5.14 10.83
N MET A 74 23.13 -4.99 11.37
CA MET A 74 21.88 -5.36 10.71
C MET A 74 21.07 -4.16 10.23
N LEU A 75 21.64 -2.96 10.21
CA LEU A 75 20.96 -1.78 9.71
C LEU A 75 20.61 -1.93 8.23
N ILE A 76 19.48 -1.35 7.83
CA ILE A 76 18.98 -1.37 6.46
C ILE A 76 18.95 0.04 5.88
N GLN A 77 18.92 0.10 4.56
CA GLN A 77 18.68 1.29 3.75
C GLN A 77 17.30 1.23 3.09
N LEU A 78 16.91 2.31 2.41
CA LEU A 78 15.64 2.37 1.69
C LEU A 78 15.52 1.31 0.60
N ASP A 79 16.62 1.05 -0.12
CA ASP A 79 16.64 0.11 -1.23
C ASP A 79 16.45 -1.34 -0.77
N ASP A 80 16.73 -1.66 0.50
CA ASP A 80 16.51 -3.01 1.04
C ASP A 80 15.01 -3.37 1.14
N LEU A 81 14.13 -2.36 1.27
CA LEU A 81 12.69 -2.56 1.41
C LEU A 81 12.03 -3.11 0.13
N VAL A 82 12.66 -2.92 -1.02
CA VAL A 82 12.08 -3.26 -2.32
C VAL A 82 13.05 -4.05 -3.18
N GLU A 83 12.54 -4.92 -4.02
CA GLU A 83 13.34 -5.62 -5.03
C GLU A 83 12.60 -5.62 -6.36
N PHE A 84 13.28 -5.20 -7.42
CA PHE A 84 12.73 -5.25 -8.77
C PHE A 84 12.93 -6.64 -9.39
N ARG A 85 11.85 -7.27 -9.86
CA ARG A 85 11.86 -8.57 -10.55
C ARG A 85 11.36 -8.44 -11.99
N TYR A 86 12.28 -8.50 -12.95
CA TYR A 86 12.00 -8.42 -14.38
C TYR A 86 11.23 -9.65 -14.93
N THR A 87 11.35 -10.80 -14.26
CA THR A 87 10.72 -12.06 -14.68
C THR A 87 9.27 -12.19 -14.22
N GLU A 88 8.82 -11.33 -13.31
CA GLU A 88 7.46 -11.34 -12.78
C GLU A 88 6.60 -10.35 -13.57
N GLN A 89 5.61 -10.85 -14.30
CA GLN A 89 4.74 -10.00 -15.10
C GLN A 89 3.67 -9.36 -14.21
N ARG A 90 3.97 -8.15 -13.73
CA ARG A 90 3.00 -7.18 -13.25
C ARG A 90 3.13 -5.91 -14.10
N ASP A 91 2.01 -5.26 -14.34
CA ASP A 91 2.07 -3.91 -14.90
C ASP A 91 2.42 -2.94 -13.77
N PHE A 92 3.37 -2.03 -14.03
CA PHE A 92 3.70 -0.92 -13.14
C PHE A 92 2.64 0.20 -13.18
N ASP A 93 1.35 -0.13 -13.27
CA ASP A 93 0.28 0.86 -13.07
C ASP A 93 0.23 1.19 -11.56
N VAL A 94 1.29 1.84 -11.09
CA VAL A 94 1.35 2.55 -9.84
C VAL A 94 0.67 3.87 -10.15
N ASP A 95 -0.63 3.97 -9.90
CA ASP A 95 -1.35 5.24 -9.90
C ASP A 95 -0.76 6.11 -8.79
N TYR A 96 0.35 6.78 -9.09
CA TYR A 96 1.00 7.77 -8.25
C TYR A 96 0.17 9.04 -8.28
N SER A 97 -1.02 8.96 -7.69
CA SER A 97 -1.81 10.14 -7.36
C SER A 97 -1.08 10.86 -6.23
N SER A 98 -0.06 11.66 -6.57
CA SER A 98 0.49 12.68 -5.69
C SER A 98 -0.57 13.78 -5.52
N GLY A 99 -1.63 13.43 -4.79
CA GLY A 99 -2.75 14.30 -4.52
C GLY A 99 -2.38 15.24 -3.38
N ASP A 100 -1.99 16.47 -3.72
CA ASP A 100 -2.07 17.57 -2.78
C ASP A 100 -3.55 17.79 -2.43
N ILE A 101 -3.99 17.32 -1.26
CA ILE A 101 -5.40 17.35 -0.80
C ILE A 101 -5.87 18.79 -0.51
N ARG A 102 -5.02 19.80 -0.67
CA ARG A 102 -5.40 21.21 -0.51
C ARG A 102 -5.93 21.81 -1.82
N LYS A 103 -7.15 21.40 -2.20
CA LYS A 103 -8.15 22.28 -2.83
C LYS A 103 -9.50 21.58 -2.95
N LYS A 104 -10.40 21.93 -2.05
CA LYS A 104 -11.85 22.09 -2.34
C LYS A 104 -12.19 23.57 -2.06
N PRO A 105 -13.25 24.16 -2.64
CA PRO A 105 -14.46 23.49 -3.14
C PRO A 105 -15.08 24.04 -4.45
N ALA A 106 -16.13 23.32 -4.90
CA ALA A 106 -17.43 23.82 -5.40
C ALA A 106 -17.79 23.69 -6.90
N SER A 107 -18.91 22.96 -7.09
CA SER A 107 -19.95 23.08 -8.14
C SER A 107 -19.60 22.61 -9.56
N LYS A 108 -20.44 21.84 -10.27
CA LYS A 108 -21.91 21.92 -10.39
C LYS A 108 -22.59 20.55 -10.52
N GLN A 109 -23.79 20.51 -9.95
CA GLN A 109 -24.87 19.56 -10.22
C GLN A 109 -25.33 19.61 -11.68
N LYS A 110 -25.68 18.45 -12.24
CA LYS A 110 -26.79 18.22 -13.19
C LYS A 110 -26.94 16.69 -13.33
N SER A 111 -28.09 16.05 -13.27
CA SER A 111 -29.46 16.33 -12.82
C SER A 111 -30.16 14.97 -12.91
N LYS A 112 -31.00 14.67 -11.93
CA LYS A 112 -31.92 13.52 -11.92
C LYS A 112 -32.86 13.54 -13.13
N GLN A 113 -33.08 12.34 -13.70
CA GLN A 113 -34.40 11.72 -13.98
C GLN A 113 -35.33 12.35 -15.03
N LYS A 114 -35.77 11.51 -16.00
CA LYS A 114 -37.07 11.44 -16.71
C LYS A 114 -36.93 10.39 -17.83
N ASP A 115 -37.87 9.50 -18.17
CA ASP A 115 -39.18 9.13 -17.66
C ASP A 115 -39.53 7.73 -18.23
N ALA A 116 -40.52 7.09 -17.61
CA ALA A 116 -41.12 5.83 -17.99
C ALA A 116 -42.07 5.93 -19.20
N ASP A 117 -42.22 4.82 -19.94
CA ASP A 117 -43.41 4.38 -20.68
C ASP A 117 -43.11 2.93 -21.12
N GLY A 118 -43.89 1.86 -20.96
CA GLY A 118 -45.29 1.61 -20.67
C GLY A 118 -45.58 0.25 -21.33
N GLY A 119 -46.16 -0.73 -20.63
CA GLY A 119 -46.45 -2.03 -21.27
C GLY A 119 -46.74 -3.17 -20.30
N GLU A 120 -48.01 -3.32 -19.96
CA GLU A 120 -48.62 -4.38 -19.15
C GLU A 120 -48.31 -5.80 -19.65
N LYS A 121 -48.18 -6.76 -18.72
CA LYS A 121 -49.12 -7.89 -18.59
C LYS A 121 -48.88 -8.73 -17.33
N SER A 122 -49.95 -8.79 -16.55
CA SER A 122 -50.34 -9.77 -15.53
C SER A 122 -49.94 -11.22 -15.82
N THR A 123 -49.45 -11.94 -14.80
CA THR A 123 -50.11 -13.13 -14.23
C THR A 123 -49.45 -13.58 -12.92
N ILE A 124 -50.28 -13.75 -11.89
CA ILE A 124 -50.00 -14.47 -10.64
C ILE A 124 -50.41 -15.93 -10.82
N ALA A 125 -49.62 -16.87 -10.29
CA ALA A 125 -50.04 -18.12 -9.64
C ALA A 125 -48.77 -18.74 -8.99
N ALA A 126 -48.69 -18.85 -7.66
CA ALA A 126 -49.30 -19.89 -6.82
C ALA A 126 -48.69 -21.28 -7.07
#